data_AF-A0A4Q0IUT8-F1
#
_entry.id   AF-A0A4Q0IUT8-F1
#
_cell.length_a   1.000
_cell.length_b   1.000
_cell.length_c   1.000
_cell.angle_alpha   90.00
_cell.angle_beta   90.00
_cell.angle_gamma   90.00
#
_symmetry.space_group_name_H-M   'P 1'
#
loop_
_entity.id
_entity.type
_entity.pdbx_description
1 polymer ?
#
loop_
_entity_poly.entity_id
_entity_poly.type
_entity_poly.pdbx_seq_one_letter_code
_entity_poly.pdbx_strand_id
1 'polypeptide(L)'
;MNEDIELDKLRILLNAVEAMEDEEPDFYAVLKEAAWNVLHENPGFGFDEWVQTLMGQYPSEVVDAIGSHPAETYASLADMWETEDYEDEQTGECHSFKDWAEYFATDRSIELYDLLAEARANIRRIEPRQRQRQPNPQPRPQSPAEGQI
;
A
#
# COMPACT_ATOMS: atom_id res chain seq x y z
N MET A 1 23.09 -44.69 -7.43
CA MET A 1 21.71 -44.88 -6.94
C MET A 1 21.43 -44.12 -5.65
N ASN A 2 22.26 -44.20 -4.59
CA ASN A 2 22.10 -43.31 -3.43
C ASN A 2 22.62 -41.88 -3.68
N GLU A 3 23.72 -41.73 -4.42
CA GLU A 3 24.33 -40.42 -4.72
C GLU A 3 23.43 -39.54 -5.60
N ASP A 4 22.71 -40.15 -6.55
CA ASP A 4 21.77 -39.44 -7.43
C ASP A 4 20.59 -38.86 -6.64
N ILE A 5 20.12 -39.60 -5.62
CA ILE A 5 19.05 -39.16 -4.71
C ILE A 5 19.53 -38.02 -3.81
N GLU A 6 20.80 -38.02 -3.41
CA GLU A 6 21.37 -36.90 -2.64
C GLU A 6 21.58 -35.66 -3.50
N LEU A 7 22.02 -35.81 -4.75
CA LEU A 7 22.13 -34.69 -5.69
C LEU A 7 20.77 -34.03 -5.97
N ASP A 8 19.72 -34.83 -6.17
CA ASP A 8 18.38 -34.30 -6.40
C ASP A 8 17.84 -33.57 -5.15
N LYS A 9 18.08 -34.10 -3.95
CA LYS A 9 17.72 -33.41 -2.70
C LYS A 9 18.48 -32.10 -2.53
N LEU A 10 19.78 -32.10 -2.80
CA LEU A 10 20.61 -30.90 -2.74
C LEU A 10 20.15 -29.84 -3.75
N ARG A 11 19.75 -30.26 -4.96
CA ARG A 11 19.23 -29.36 -5.99
C ARG A 11 17.86 -28.77 -5.61
N ILE A 12 16.98 -29.56 -5.02
CA ILE A 12 15.69 -29.07 -4.50
C ILE A 12 15.93 -28.06 -3.37
N LEU A 13 16.87 -28.34 -2.47
CA LEU A 13 17.24 -27.41 -1.40
C LEU A 13 17.85 -26.12 -1.94
N LEU A 14 18.74 -26.19 -2.94
CA LEU A 14 19.32 -25.01 -3.57
C LEU A 14 18.26 -24.14 -4.24
N ASN A 15 17.34 -24.74 -5.00
CA ASN A 15 16.22 -24.02 -5.62
C ASN A 15 15.29 -23.41 -4.57
N ALA A 16 15.07 -24.09 -3.43
CA ALA A 16 14.24 -23.57 -2.36
C ALA A 16 14.93 -22.40 -1.63
N VAL A 17 16.26 -22.45 -1.46
CA VAL A 17 17.05 -21.35 -0.89
C VAL A 17 17.14 -20.18 -1.87
N GLU A 18 17.27 -20.42 -3.18
CA GLU A 18 17.22 -19.39 -4.20
C GLU A 18 15.83 -18.75 -4.36
N ALA A 19 14.76 -19.52 -4.08
CA ALA A 19 13.37 -19.02 -4.08
C ALA A 19 12.96 -18.37 -2.75
N MET A 20 13.72 -18.61 -1.67
CA MET A 20 13.71 -17.76 -0.48
C MET A 20 14.61 -16.58 -0.79
N GLU A 21 14.11 -15.64 -1.60
CA GLU A 21 14.66 -14.29 -1.57
C GLU A 21 14.49 -13.83 -0.11
N ASP A 22 15.61 -13.65 0.59
CA ASP A 22 15.66 -12.90 1.84
C ASP A 22 15.27 -11.46 1.49
N GLU A 23 13.99 -11.20 1.21
CA GLU A 23 13.44 -9.84 1.15
C GLU A 23 13.60 -9.27 2.55
N GLU A 24 14.72 -8.57 2.74
CA GLU A 24 14.98 -7.80 3.93
C GLU A 24 13.74 -6.92 4.19
N PRO A 25 13.20 -6.93 5.43
CA PRO A 25 11.98 -6.20 5.71
C PRO A 25 12.17 -4.74 5.30
N ASP A 26 11.25 -4.19 4.51
CA ASP A 26 11.27 -2.76 4.20
C ASP A 26 10.82 -1.98 5.44
N PHE A 27 11.76 -1.78 6.37
CA PHE A 27 11.54 -1.07 7.62
C PHE A 27 11.03 0.35 7.37
N TYR A 28 11.42 0.96 6.25
CA TYR A 28 10.98 2.30 5.90
C TYR A 28 9.51 2.33 5.44
N ALA A 29 9.07 1.32 4.67
CA ALA A 29 7.66 1.18 4.33
C ALA A 29 6.78 0.96 5.57
N VAL A 30 7.24 0.14 6.53
CA VAL A 30 6.54 -0.08 7.80
C VAL A 30 6.44 1.23 8.60
N LEU A 31 7.53 2.00 8.66
CA LEU A 31 7.52 3.32 9.30
C LEU A 31 6.54 4.28 8.61
N LYS A 32 6.47 4.28 7.28
CA LYS A 32 5.53 5.10 6.50
C LYS A 32 4.07 4.78 6.84
N GLU A 33 3.72 3.50 6.92
CA GLU A 33 2.37 3.07 7.33
C GLU A 33 2.05 3.54 8.75
N ALA A 34 2.96 3.33 9.70
CA ALA A 34 2.81 3.79 11.08
C ALA A 34 2.63 5.32 11.16
N ALA A 35 3.43 6.07 10.42
CA ALA A 35 3.35 7.51 10.29
C ALA A 35 1.99 8.00 9.77
N TRP A 36 1.44 7.31 8.78
CA TRP A 36 0.13 7.65 8.23
C TRP A 36 -0.99 7.35 9.22
N ASN A 37 -0.93 6.19 9.89
CA ASN A 37 -1.89 5.80 10.92
C ASN A 37 -1.97 6.83 12.05
N VAL A 38 -0.84 7.37 12.49
CA VAL A 38 -0.82 8.44 13.52
C VAL A 38 -1.64 9.65 13.07
N LEU A 39 -1.56 10.08 11.80
CA LEU A 39 -2.33 11.21 11.30
C LEU A 39 -3.82 10.88 11.14
N HIS A 40 -4.12 9.66 10.66
CA HIS A 40 -5.49 9.20 10.46
C HIS A 40 -6.24 9.03 11.79
N GLU A 41 -5.58 8.54 12.84
CA GLU A 41 -6.20 8.34 14.15
C GLU A 41 -6.28 9.63 14.99
N ASN A 42 -5.51 10.66 14.63
CA ASN A 42 -5.38 11.88 15.44
C ASN A 42 -5.59 13.15 14.60
N PRO A 43 -6.86 13.58 14.44
CA PRO A 43 -7.16 14.75 13.63
C PRO A 43 -6.53 16.04 14.15
N GLY A 44 -6.02 16.84 13.21
CA GLY A 44 -5.44 18.16 13.50
C GLY A 44 -4.03 18.13 14.09
N PHE A 45 -3.34 16.98 14.05
CA PHE A 45 -1.94 16.90 14.47
C PHE A 45 -1.02 17.75 13.59
N GLY A 46 -0.16 18.52 14.26
CA GLY A 46 0.98 19.17 13.63
C GLY A 46 2.21 18.27 13.68
N PHE A 47 3.30 18.77 13.11
CA PHE A 47 4.58 18.05 13.04
C PHE A 47 5.07 17.60 14.42
N ASP A 48 5.06 18.48 15.42
CA ASP A 48 5.58 18.15 16.76
C ASP A 48 4.74 17.04 17.43
N GLU A 49 3.40 17.14 17.40
CA GLU A 49 2.52 16.11 17.97
C GLU A 49 2.66 14.77 17.24
N TRP A 50 2.79 14.81 15.91
CA TRP A 50 3.01 13.65 15.08
C TRP A 50 4.32 12.94 15.43
N VAL A 51 5.45 13.66 15.52
CA VAL A 51 6.75 13.08 15.93
C VAL A 51 6.68 12.47 17.33
N GLN A 52 6.12 13.19 18.31
CA GLN A 52 6.03 12.68 19.68
C GLN A 52 5.18 11.41 19.77
N THR A 53 4.09 11.35 19.00
CA THR A 53 3.20 10.19 18.98
C THR A 53 3.85 9.02 18.27
N LEU A 54 4.53 9.24 17.14
CA LEU A 54 5.25 8.22 16.41
C LEU A 54 6.36 7.61 17.25
N MET A 55 7.17 8.43 17.93
CA MET A 55 8.21 7.97 18.86
C MET A 55 7.65 7.27 20.11
N GLY A 56 6.42 7.59 20.52
CA GLY A 56 5.78 7.01 21.69
C GLY A 56 5.08 5.67 21.41
N GLN A 57 4.38 5.57 20.28
CA GLN A 57 3.56 4.41 19.92
C GLN A 57 4.31 3.41 19.03
N TYR A 58 5.23 3.89 18.18
CA TYR A 58 5.98 3.08 17.21
C TYR A 58 7.51 3.24 17.35
N PRO A 59 8.08 3.10 18.57
CA PRO A 59 9.50 3.31 18.77
C PRO A 59 10.39 2.29 18.04
N SER A 60 9.92 1.06 17.87
CA SER A 60 10.64 -0.01 17.14
C SER A 60 10.79 0.35 15.67
N GLU A 61 9.70 0.76 15.03
CA GLU A 61 9.63 1.08 13.61
C GLU A 61 10.53 2.27 13.29
N VAL A 62 10.53 3.29 14.16
CA VAL A 62 11.44 4.44 14.04
C VAL A 62 12.90 4.02 14.18
N VAL A 63 13.23 3.17 15.17
CA VAL A 63 14.61 2.73 15.41
C VAL A 63 15.12 1.81 14.32
N ASP A 64 14.26 0.92 13.81
CA ASP A 64 14.62 -0.05 12.77
C ASP A 64 14.83 0.65 11.41
N ALA A 65 14.04 1.70 11.12
CA ALA A 65 14.14 2.43 9.86
C ALA A 65 15.19 3.55 9.86
N ILE A 66 15.28 4.33 10.95
CA ILE A 66 16.14 5.54 11.01
C ILE A 66 17.33 5.36 11.95
N GLY A 67 17.15 4.59 13.03
CA GLY A 67 18.14 4.43 14.09
C GLY A 67 17.75 5.13 15.39
N SER A 68 18.63 5.01 16.39
CA SER A 68 18.35 5.42 17.78
C SER A 68 18.94 6.78 18.19
N HIS A 69 19.62 7.49 17.28
CA HIS A 69 20.25 8.77 17.60
C HIS A 69 19.23 9.92 17.53
N PRO A 70 18.86 10.58 18.65
CA PRO A 70 17.70 11.48 18.68
C PRO A 70 17.75 12.65 17.69
N ALA A 71 18.92 13.24 17.46
CA ALA A 71 19.07 14.37 16.53
C ALA A 71 18.93 13.93 15.07
N GLU A 72 19.42 12.74 14.74
CA GLU A 72 19.29 12.15 13.40
C GLU A 72 17.85 11.70 13.18
N THR A 73 17.24 11.02 14.16
CA THR A 73 15.83 10.62 14.12
C THR A 73 14.92 11.82 13.85
N TYR A 74 15.09 12.92 14.60
CA TYR A 74 14.27 14.10 14.41
C TYR A 74 14.49 14.77 13.04
N ALA A 75 15.75 14.88 12.59
CA ALA A 75 16.06 15.45 11.28
C ALA A 75 15.47 14.61 10.13
N SER A 76 15.55 13.28 10.22
CA SER A 76 14.96 12.37 9.23
C SER A 76 13.44 12.41 9.24
N LEU A 77 12.79 12.49 10.42
CA LEU A 77 11.34 12.64 10.50
C LEU A 77 10.87 14.01 9.97
N ALA A 78 11.67 15.07 10.16
CA ALA A 78 11.38 16.38 9.58
C ALA A 78 11.48 16.38 8.06
N ASP A 79 12.47 15.69 7.51
CA ASP A 79 12.60 15.49 6.06
C ASP A 79 11.42 14.69 5.53
N MET A 80 11.11 13.55 6.17
CA MET A 80 9.96 12.71 5.83
C MET A 80 8.63 13.48 5.85
N TRP A 81 8.43 14.35 6.83
CA TRP A 81 7.23 15.17 6.93
C TRP A 81 6.99 16.05 5.69
N GLU A 82 8.06 16.67 5.17
CA GLU A 82 7.98 17.67 4.10
C GLU A 82 8.18 17.07 2.69
N THR A 83 8.94 15.99 2.55
CA THR A 83 9.42 15.51 1.24
C THR A 83 8.90 14.14 0.85
N GLU A 84 8.47 13.32 1.81
CA GLU A 84 8.07 11.95 1.54
C GLU A 84 6.57 11.83 1.32
N ASP A 85 6.24 11.23 0.18
CA ASP A 85 4.88 10.89 -0.17
C ASP A 85 4.49 9.52 0.41
N TYR A 86 3.23 9.44 0.81
CA TYR A 86 2.55 8.20 1.17
C TYR A 86 1.35 7.99 0.26
N GLU A 87 1.35 6.86 -0.45
CA GLU A 87 0.20 6.39 -1.22
C GLU A 87 -0.62 5.41 -0.38
N ASP A 88 -1.86 5.80 -0.05
CA ASP A 88 -2.80 4.86 0.56
C ASP A 88 -3.26 3.84 -0.48
N GLU A 89 -3.00 2.56 -0.27
CA GLU A 89 -3.37 1.51 -1.23
C GLU A 89 -4.88 1.39 -1.44
N GLN A 90 -5.71 1.71 -0.43
CA GLN A 90 -7.15 1.53 -0.51
C GLN A 90 -7.79 2.53 -1.46
N THR A 91 -7.39 3.78 -1.32
CA THR A 91 -7.87 4.85 -2.17
C THR A 91 -7.00 4.97 -3.42
N GLY A 92 -5.68 4.91 -3.32
CA GLY A 92 -4.71 5.32 -4.34
C GLY A 92 -4.44 6.82 -4.32
N GLU A 93 -4.79 7.52 -3.24
CA GLU A 93 -4.39 8.90 -3.02
C GLU A 93 -2.95 8.94 -2.52
N CYS A 94 -2.15 9.85 -3.07
CA CYS A 94 -0.73 9.99 -2.77
C CYS A 94 -0.43 11.45 -2.45
N HIS A 95 0.03 11.71 -1.23
CA HIS A 95 0.32 13.04 -0.70
C HIS A 95 1.49 12.98 0.29
N SER A 96 2.12 14.12 0.53
CA SER A 96 3.12 14.25 1.59
C SER A 96 2.48 14.08 2.97
N PHE A 97 3.26 13.72 4.00
CA PHE A 97 2.71 13.61 5.37
C PHE A 97 2.14 14.94 5.89
N LYS A 98 2.76 16.06 5.51
CA LYS A 98 2.23 17.39 5.77
C LYS A 98 0.85 17.61 5.15
N ASP A 99 0.70 17.27 3.89
CA ASP A 99 -0.58 17.43 3.19
C ASP A 99 -1.64 16.47 3.73
N TRP A 100 -1.25 15.25 4.14
CA TRP A 100 -2.12 14.32 4.85
C TRP A 100 -2.60 14.89 6.19
N ALA A 101 -1.73 15.57 6.93
CA ALA A 101 -2.12 16.22 8.18
C ALA A 101 -3.12 17.36 7.96
N GLU A 102 -2.95 18.14 6.89
CA GLU A 102 -3.94 19.14 6.50
C GLU A 102 -5.27 18.50 6.06
N TYR A 103 -5.19 17.37 5.35
CA TYR A 103 -6.36 16.61 4.93
C TYR A 103 -7.13 16.05 6.14
N PHE A 104 -6.43 15.52 7.14
CA PHE A 104 -6.99 15.00 8.40
C PHE A 104 -7.10 16.08 9.49
N ALA A 105 -7.20 17.36 9.14
CA ALA A 105 -7.27 18.44 10.13
C ALA A 105 -8.50 18.38 11.07
N THR A 106 -9.53 17.59 10.75
CA THR A 106 -10.77 17.50 11.54
C THR A 106 -11.32 16.07 11.56
N ASP A 107 -12.04 15.71 12.63
CA ASP A 107 -12.76 14.42 12.68
C ASP A 107 -13.66 14.21 11.45
N ARG A 108 -14.30 15.29 10.98
CA ARG A 108 -15.19 15.23 9.84
C ARG A 108 -14.46 14.91 8.54
N SER A 109 -13.21 15.35 8.36
CA SER A 109 -12.45 15.04 7.15
C SER A 109 -11.97 13.60 7.15
N ILE A 110 -11.62 13.03 8.31
CA ILE A 110 -11.37 11.59 8.48
C ILE A 110 -12.62 10.77 8.15
N GLU A 111 -13.79 11.12 8.71
CA GLU A 111 -15.05 10.41 8.40
C GLU A 111 -15.35 10.40 6.89
N LEU A 112 -15.11 11.51 6.20
CA LEU A 112 -15.32 11.60 4.76
C LEU A 112 -14.30 10.77 3.97
N TYR A 113 -13.06 10.69 4.46
CA TYR A 113 -12.02 9.86 3.88
C TYR A 113 -12.32 8.37 4.02
N ASP A 114 -12.78 7.93 5.20
CA ASP A 114 -13.15 6.54 5.44
C ASP A 114 -14.29 6.09 4.51
N LEU A 115 -15.28 6.98 4.29
CA LEU A 115 -16.35 6.75 3.33
C LEU A 115 -15.83 6.65 1.88
N LEU A 116 -14.82 7.44 1.51
CA LEU A 116 -14.16 7.35 0.21
C LEU A 116 -13.41 6.02 0.06
N ALA A 117 -12.65 5.62 1.08
CA ALA A 117 -11.93 4.35 1.10
C ALA A 117 -12.90 3.16 0.98
N GLU A 118 -13.99 3.17 1.74
CA GLU A 118 -15.03 2.15 1.66
C GLU A 118 -15.67 2.10 0.25
N ALA A 119 -16.00 3.26 -0.32
CA ALA A 119 -16.57 3.33 -1.66
C ALA A 119 -15.61 2.78 -2.72
N ARG A 120 -14.32 3.14 -2.66
CA ARG A 120 -13.28 2.64 -3.59
C ARG A 120 -13.07 1.13 -3.43
N ALA A 121 -13.01 0.62 -2.21
CA ALA A 121 -12.93 -0.82 -1.94
C ALA A 121 -14.15 -1.58 -2.49
N ASN A 122 -15.35 -1.04 -2.33
CA ASN A 122 -16.59 -1.62 -2.88
C ASN A 122 -16.59 -1.66 -4.41
N ILE A 123 -16.12 -0.59 -5.08
CA ILE A 123 -15.98 -0.55 -6.54
C ILE A 123 -15.01 -1.65 -6.99
N ARG A 124 -13.79 -1.71 -6.42
CA ARG A 124 -12.79 -2.74 -6.73
C ARG A 124 -13.36 -4.17 -6.59
N ARG A 125 -14.23 -4.39 -5.59
CA ARG A 125 -14.89 -5.69 -5.37
C ARG A 125 -15.95 -6.02 -6.43
N ILE A 126 -16.65 -5.03 -6.98
CA ILE A 126 -17.79 -5.23 -7.90
C ILE A 126 -17.33 -5.29 -9.36
N GLU A 127 -16.31 -4.53 -9.76
CA GLU A 127 -15.78 -4.50 -11.13
C GLU A 127 -15.50 -5.87 -11.77
N PRO A 128 -14.83 -6.84 -11.10
CA PRO A 128 -14.59 -8.15 -11.70
C PRO A 128 -15.89 -8.95 -11.95
N ARG A 129 -16.95 -8.69 -11.17
CA ARG A 129 -18.25 -9.37 -11.31
C ARG A 129 -19.07 -8.84 -12.48
N GLN A 130 -18.87 -7.59 -12.89
CA GLN A 130 -19.57 -7.03 -14.04
C GLN A 130 -18.95 -7.46 -15.37
N ARG A 131 -17.61 -7.60 -15.44
CA ARG A 131 -16.91 -8.11 -16.64
C ARG A 131 -17.28 -9.56 -16.99
N GLN A 132 -17.58 -10.39 -15.99
CA GLN A 132 -18.05 -11.78 -16.22
C GLN A 132 -19.54 -11.88 -16.58
N ARG A 133 -20.33 -10.83 -16.37
CA ARG A 133 -21.77 -10.81 -16.65
C ARG A 133 -22.14 -10.18 -18.00
N GLN A 134 -21.20 -9.59 -18.73
CA GLN A 134 -21.45 -9.19 -20.12
C GLN A 134 -21.46 -10.45 -21.01
N PRO A 135 -22.60 -10.81 -21.64
CA PRO A 135 -22.62 -11.86 -22.63
C PRO A 135 -21.83 -11.39 -23.85
N ASN A 136 -20.99 -12.28 -24.38
CA ASN A 136 -20.25 -12.10 -25.63
C ASN A 136 -21.19 -11.51 -26.71
N PRO A 137 -20.85 -10.39 -27.38
CA PRO A 137 -21.74 -9.83 -28.39
C PRO A 137 -21.90 -10.85 -29.53
N GLN A 138 -23.13 -11.35 -29.71
CA GLN A 138 -23.44 -12.28 -30.79
C GLN A 138 -23.07 -11.67 -32.14
N PRO A 139 -22.42 -12.42 -33.05
CA PRO A 139 -22.16 -11.92 -34.40
C PRO A 139 -23.48 -11.63 -35.10
N ARG A 140 -23.60 -10.42 -35.67
CA ARG A 140 -24.80 -9.97 -36.37
C ARG A 140 -25.15 -10.95 -37.50
N PRO A 141 -26.43 -11.32 -37.67
CA PRO A 141 -26.83 -12.10 -38.84
C PRO A 141 -26.57 -11.28 -40.11
N GLN A 142 -25.82 -11.86 -41.05
CA GLN A 142 -25.65 -11.30 -42.38
C GLN A 142 -27.01 -11.29 -43.08
N SER A 143 -27.46 -10.10 -43.49
CA SER A 143 -28.69 -9.93 -44.25
C SER A 143 -28.55 -10.62 -45.61
N PRO A 144 -29.53 -11.42 -46.08
CA PRO A 144 -29.45 -12.04 -47.38
C PRO A 144 -29.51 -10.95 -48.44
N ALA A 145 -28.55 -10.96 -49.36
CA ALA A 145 -28.56 -10.10 -50.54
C ALA A 145 -29.86 -10.34 -51.31
N GLU A 146 -30.67 -9.29 -51.42
CA GLU A 146 -31.80 -9.24 -52.34
C GLU A 146 -31.26 -9.41 -53.77
N GLY A 147 -31.61 -10.54 -54.37
CA GLY A 147 -31.55 -10.70 -55.81
C GLY A 147 -32.71 -9.94 -56.45
N GLN A 148 -32.38 -9.11 -57.44
CA GLN A 148 -33.18 -8.53 -58.54
C GLN A 148 -32.40 -7.26 -58.95
N ILE A 149 -31.92 -7.05 -60.17
CA ILE A 149 -32.42 -7.37 -61.51
C ILE A 149 -31.22 -7.56 -62.45
#